data_AF-A0A6N2ADX8-F1
#
_entry.id   AF-A0A6N2ADX8-F1
#
_cell.length_a   1.000
_cell.length_b   1.000
_cell.length_c   1.000
_cell.angle_alpha   90.00
_cell.angle_beta   90.00
_cell.angle_gamma   90.00
#
_symmetry.space_group_name_H-M   'P 1'
#
loop_
_entity.id
_entity.type
_entity.pdbx_description
1 polymer ?
#
loop_
_entity_poly.entity_id
_entity_poly.type
_entity_poly.pdbx_seq_one_letter_code
_entity_poly.pdbx_strand_id
1 'polypeptide(L)'
;MKWVMPRKVTQTLKLWSSYASISGHKERRKIIPACIWWSVWKERNLRCFQNKSNSIHKIKMNCFLFLFWCKQEYMLDLESIKDVLGSV
;
A
#
# COMPACT_ATOMS: atom_id res chain seq x y z
N MET A 1 -23.81 -6.49 2.28
CA MET A 1 -22.54 -7.22 2.46
C MET A 1 -21.85 -6.70 3.72
N LYS A 2 -21.46 -7.59 4.64
CA LYS A 2 -20.66 -7.21 5.83
C LYS A 2 -19.19 -7.45 5.48
N TRP A 3 -18.34 -6.43 5.54
CA TRP A 3 -16.89 -6.62 5.36
C TRP A 3 -16.36 -7.52 6.49
N VAL A 4 -15.63 -8.57 6.12
CA VAL A 4 -14.99 -9.49 7.08
C VAL A 4 -13.50 -9.53 6.75
N MET A 5 -12.66 -9.33 7.75
CA MET A 5 -11.22 -9.37 7.56
C MET A 5 -10.77 -10.78 7.13
N PRO A 6 -9.98 -10.93 6.05
CA PRO A 6 -9.54 -12.24 5.60
C PRO A 6 -8.55 -12.86 6.61
N ARG A 7 -8.71 -14.14 6.92
CA ARG A 7 -7.84 -14.85 7.90
C ARG A 7 -6.47 -15.21 7.33
N LYS A 8 -6.35 -15.26 5.99
CA LYS A 8 -5.12 -15.64 5.28
C LYS A 8 -4.71 -14.55 4.29
N VAL A 9 -3.41 -14.33 4.17
CA VAL A 9 -2.78 -13.46 3.16
C VAL A 9 -3.27 -13.78 1.75
N THR A 10 -3.40 -15.06 1.42
CA THR A 10 -3.90 -15.54 0.12
C THR A 10 -5.36 -15.17 -0.14
N GLN A 11 -6.19 -15.14 0.90
CA GLN A 11 -7.59 -14.69 0.77
C GLN A 11 -7.64 -13.18 0.52
N THR A 12 -6.82 -12.40 1.22
CA THR A 12 -6.68 -10.96 0.99
C THR A 12 -6.25 -10.67 -0.44
N LEU A 13 -5.22 -11.36 -0.93
CA LEU A 13 -4.74 -11.23 -2.31
C LEU A 13 -5.80 -11.62 -3.33
N LYS A 14 -6.55 -12.71 -3.09
CA LYS A 14 -7.63 -13.15 -3.97
C LYS A 14 -8.73 -12.09 -4.09
N LEU A 15 -9.21 -11.56 -2.96
CA LEU A 15 -10.22 -10.50 -2.92
C LEU A 15 -9.72 -9.21 -3.60
N TRP A 16 -8.46 -8.86 -3.36
CA TRP A 16 -7.85 -7.70 -4.00
C TRP A 16 -7.77 -7.89 -5.52
N SER A 17 -7.35 -9.07 -5.98
CA SER A 17 -7.24 -9.39 -7.41
C SER A 17 -8.59 -9.34 -8.12
N SER A 18 -9.67 -9.83 -7.48
CA SER A 18 -11.02 -9.75 -8.04
C SER A 18 -11.51 -8.31 -8.17
N TYR A 19 -11.14 -7.43 -7.23
CA TYR A 19 -11.48 -6.01 -7.33
C TYR A 19 -10.58 -5.25 -8.30
N ALA A 20 -9.34 -5.71 -8.47
CA ALA A 20 -8.40 -5.19 -9.45
C ALA A 20 -8.85 -5.46 -10.87
N SER A 21 -9.39 -6.67 -11.14
CA SER A 21 -9.89 -7.07 -12.46
C SER A 21 -11.13 -6.31 -12.91
N ILE A 22 -11.93 -5.76 -11.99
CA ILE A 22 -13.12 -4.96 -12.32
C ILE A 22 -12.73 -3.55 -12.79
N SER A 23 -11.55 -3.05 -12.40
CA SER A 23 -11.09 -1.72 -12.81
C SER A 23 -10.29 -1.77 -14.11
N GLY A 24 -10.42 -0.74 -14.95
CA GLY A 24 -9.59 -0.55 -16.15
C GLY A 24 -8.08 -0.41 -15.89
N HIS A 25 -7.64 -0.40 -14.62
CA HIS A 25 -6.24 -0.29 -14.21
C HIS A 25 -5.76 -1.55 -13.46
N LYS A 26 -6.03 -2.73 -14.02
CA LYS A 26 -5.74 -4.05 -13.43
C LYS A 26 -4.30 -4.19 -12.94
N GLU A 27 -3.31 -3.79 -13.75
CA GLU A 27 -1.89 -3.91 -13.39
C GLU A 27 -1.48 -2.95 -12.26
N ARG A 28 -1.96 -1.70 -12.29
CA ARG A 28 -1.75 -0.73 -11.20
C ARG A 28 -2.32 -1.23 -9.87
N ARG A 29 -3.48 -1.89 -9.88
CA ARG A 29 -4.06 -2.39 -8.64
C ARG A 29 -3.31 -3.60 -8.10
N LYS A 30 -2.73 -4.46 -8.94
CA LYS A 30 -1.99 -5.65 -8.48
C LYS A 30 -0.73 -5.34 -7.67
N ILE A 31 -0.06 -4.21 -7.92
CA ILE A 31 1.20 -3.85 -7.23
C ILE A 31 0.96 -3.28 -5.82
N ILE A 32 -0.21 -2.68 -5.57
CA ILE A 32 -0.52 -2.00 -4.30
C ILE A 32 -0.34 -2.90 -3.07
N PRO A 33 -0.86 -4.15 -3.03
CA PRO A 33 -0.66 -5.03 -1.87
C PRO A 33 0.82 -5.32 -1.61
N ALA A 34 1.62 -5.50 -2.66
CA ALA A 34 3.06 -5.74 -2.52
C ALA A 34 3.76 -4.52 -1.90
N CYS A 35 3.40 -3.31 -2.32
CA CYS A 35 3.94 -2.08 -1.73
C CYS A 35 3.59 -1.95 -0.25
N ILE A 36 2.33 -2.19 0.12
CA ILE A 36 1.88 -2.16 1.52
C ILE A 36 2.65 -3.18 2.35
N TRP A 37 2.73 -4.43 1.88
CA TRP A 37 3.46 -5.49 2.60
C TRP A 37 4.93 -5.14 2.79
N TRP A 38 5.58 -4.64 1.74
CA TRP A 38 6.98 -4.26 1.80
C TRP A 38 7.23 -3.14 2.80
N SER A 39 6.42 -2.07 2.77
CA SER A 39 6.55 -0.95 3.70
C SER A 39 6.30 -1.36 5.15
N VAL A 40 5.29 -2.20 5.41
CA VAL A 40 5.01 -2.72 6.77
C VAL A 40 6.14 -3.65 7.24
N TRP A 41 6.65 -4.52 6.36
CA TRP A 41 7.77 -5.41 6.68
C TRP A 41 9.04 -4.62 7.01
N LYS A 42 9.36 -3.59 6.21
CA LYS A 42 10.48 -2.67 6.46
C LYS A 42 10.36 -1.97 7.82
N GLU A 43 9.17 -1.45 8.15
CA GLU A 43 8.93 -0.79 9.43
C GLU A 43 9.05 -1.77 10.61
N ARG A 44 8.48 -2.99 10.49
CA ARG A 44 8.59 -4.01 11.54
C ARG A 44 10.03 -4.38 11.79
N ASN A 45 10.82 -4.59 10.74
CA ASN A 45 12.23 -4.91 10.88
C ASN A 45 13.03 -3.75 11.48
N LEU A 46 12.71 -2.51 11.12
CA LEU A 46 13.33 -1.33 11.72
C LEU A 46 13.09 -1.27 13.24
N ARG A 47 11.86 -1.58 13.68
CA ARG A 47 11.51 -1.64 15.11
C ARG A 47 12.21 -2.79 15.82
N CYS A 48 12.12 -4.00 15.27
CA CYS A 48 12.65 -5.20 15.93
C CYS A 48 14.18 -5.26 15.96
N PHE A 49 14.86 -4.84 14.88
CA PHE A 49 16.30 -5.03 14.74
C PHE A 49 17.12 -3.74 14.96
N GLN A 50 16.50 -2.56 14.90
CA GLN A 50 17.20 -1.29 15.06
C GLN A 50 16.60 -0.40 16.15
N ASN A 51 15.55 -0.85 16.85
CA ASN A 51 14.83 -0.10 17.87
C ASN A 51 14.40 1.31 17.41
N LYS A 52 14.11 1.46 16.11
CA LYS A 52 13.69 2.71 15.48
C LYS A 52 12.24 2.58 15.02
N SER A 53 11.47 3.64 15.15
CA SER A 53 10.08 3.69 14.69
C SER A 53 9.82 4.94 13.87
N ASN A 54 9.18 4.79 12.72
CA ASN A 54 8.66 5.92 11.95
C ASN A 54 7.23 6.28 12.39
N SER A 55 6.86 7.55 12.20
CA SER A 55 5.47 7.97 12.30
C SER A 55 4.61 7.29 11.24
N ILE A 56 3.30 7.17 11.49
CA ILE A 56 2.37 6.58 10.52
C ILE A 56 2.38 7.34 9.18
N HIS A 57 2.49 8.67 9.21
CA HIS A 57 2.60 9.49 8.00
C HIS A 57 3.85 9.14 7.19
N LYS A 58 4.99 8.92 7.86
CA LYS A 58 6.23 8.55 7.17
C LYS A 58 6.16 7.13 6.59
N ILE A 59 5.50 6.20 7.26
CA ILE A 59 5.26 4.84 6.73
C ILE A 59 4.37 4.92 5.47
N LYS A 60 3.28 5.69 5.52
CA LYS A 60 2.40 5.93 4.37
C LYS A 60 3.17 6.55 3.21
N MET A 61 3.96 7.61 3.45
CA MET A 61 4.78 8.26 2.43
C MET A 61 5.79 7.31 1.79
N ASN A 62 6.47 6.47 2.58
CA ASN A 62 7.39 5.48 2.05
C ASN A 62 6.68 4.45 1.15
N CYS A 63 5.44 4.05 1.50
CA CYS A 63 4.62 3.18 0.66
C CYS A 63 4.23 3.86 -0.66
N PHE A 64 3.89 5.16 -0.64
CA PHE A 64 3.59 5.92 -1.85
C PHE A 64 4.78 6.04 -2.78
N LEU A 65 5.93 6.44 -2.23
CA LEU A 65 7.15 6.55 -3.00
C LEU A 65 7.46 5.20 -3.63
N PHE A 66 7.38 4.11 -2.87
CA PHE A 66 7.64 2.78 -3.42
C PHE A 66 6.64 2.39 -4.54
N LEU A 67 5.36 2.68 -4.38
CA LEU A 67 4.34 2.48 -5.42
C LEU A 67 4.65 3.30 -6.69
N PHE A 68 5.12 4.53 -6.53
CA PHE A 68 5.55 5.40 -7.61
C PHE A 68 6.79 4.83 -8.33
N TRP A 69 7.82 4.43 -7.59
CA TRP A 69 9.03 3.81 -8.14
C TRP A 69 8.73 2.53 -8.93
N CYS A 70 7.80 1.70 -8.46
CA CYS A 70 7.38 0.50 -9.18
C CYS A 70 6.66 0.79 -10.51
N LYS A 71 6.20 2.02 -10.76
CA LYS A 71 5.39 2.37 -11.94
C LYS A 71 6.14 3.16 -13.00
N GLN A 72 7.29 3.77 -12.70
CA GLN A 72 8.01 4.70 -13.60
C GLN A 72 7.06 5.70 -14.32
N GLU A 73 5.98 6.13 -13.67
CA GLU A 73 5.01 7.09 -14.24
C GLU A 73 5.22 8.46 -13.61
N TYR A 74 5.33 9.50 -14.43
CA TYR A 74 5.47 10.90 -14.01
C TYR A 74 4.25 11.36 -13.19
N MET A 75 4.53 12.01 -12.06
CA MET A 75 3.62 12.67 -11.11
C MET A 75 2.18 12.11 -11.01
N LEU A 76 1.97 11.28 -9.98
CA LEU A 76 0.62 11.01 -9.46
C LEU A 76 -0.01 12.33 -9.01
N ASP A 77 -1.22 12.59 -9.52
CA ASP A 77 -2.13 13.67 -9.12
C ASP A 77 -2.06 13.95 -7.60
N LEU A 78 -1.72 15.19 -7.25
CA LEU A 78 -1.51 15.64 -5.87
C LEU A 78 -2.73 15.37 -4.98
N GLU A 79 -3.93 15.34 -5.56
CA GLU A 79 -5.17 15.01 -4.85
C GLU A 79 -5.16 13.57 -4.32
N SER A 80 -4.66 12.61 -5.10
CA SER A 80 -4.55 11.21 -4.65
C SER A 80 -3.54 11.03 -3.51
N ILE A 81 -2.57 11.94 -3.37
CA ILE A 81 -1.59 11.92 -2.27
C ILE A 81 -2.22 12.47 -0.99
N LYS A 82 -2.99 13.56 -1.11
CA LYS A 82 -3.68 14.19 0.03
C LYS A 82 -4.66 13.23 0.70
N ASP A 83 -5.47 12.53 -0.08
CA ASP A 83 -6.49 11.59 0.43
C ASP A 83 -5.90 10.51 1.35
N VAL A 84 -4.69 10.02 1.05
CA VAL A 84 -4.12 8.94 1.85
C VAL A 84 -3.28 9.44 3.02
N LEU A 85 -2.71 10.63 2.91
CA LEU A 85 -2.06 11.25 4.06
C LEU A 85 -3.05 11.56 5.19
N GLY A 86 -4.35 11.64 4.86
CA GLY A 86 -5.39 12.09 5.77
C GLY A 86 -5.21 13.59 5.93
N SER A 87 -6.13 14.35 5.35
CA SER A 87 -6.20 15.81 5.43
C SER A 87 -5.83 16.30 6.84
N VAL A 88 -4.83 17.19 6.88
CA VAL A 88 -4.56 18.06 8.04
C VAL A 88 -5.62 19.14 8.09
#